data_AF-A0A7V5UJV3-F1
#
_entry.id   AF-A0A7V5UJV3-F1
#
_cell.length_a   1.000
_cell.length_b   1.000
_cell.length_c   1.000
_cell.angle_alpha   90.00
_cell.angle_beta   90.00
_cell.angle_gamma   90.00
#
_symmetry.space_group_name_H-M   'P 1'
#
loop_
_entity.id
_entity.type
_entity.pdbx_description
1 polymer ?
#
loop_
_entity_poly.entity_id
_entity_poly.type
_entity_poly.pdbx_seq_one_letter_code
_entity_poly.pdbx_strand_id
1 'polypeptide(L)'
;MAVAHILVGCGGSGLQTLRSLAELIAEDPYWRKRAAQQAYFFAVDSNHADLKRFEREIKSMFPMDASRPYVHSFLLSQQIGSLEPLVRDVMVKPFENGSNDFGRKRLQQHWWHSPQGQPFTAANLRRPLTDGAGQCPPVSFFLAWHGARHLKHAIYTTVDTLIRRTGGLQSVEPIDVLIVASLAGGTGRGTWNLIAYLLREELSR
;
A
#
# COMPACT_ATOMS: atom_id res chain seq x y z
N MET A 1 21.99 -20.77 1.21
CA MET A 1 20.60 -20.33 0.98
C MET A 1 20.62 -18.84 0.76
N ALA A 2 19.92 -18.35 -0.26
CA ALA A 2 19.79 -16.93 -0.53
C ALA A 2 18.60 -16.37 0.28
N VAL A 3 18.73 -15.19 0.87
CA VAL A 3 17.62 -14.52 1.56
C VAL A 3 16.93 -13.60 0.55
N ALA A 4 15.61 -13.59 0.53
CA ALA A 4 14.83 -12.63 -0.25
C ALA A 4 14.21 -11.57 0.68
N HIS A 5 14.17 -10.32 0.22
CA HIS A 5 13.70 -9.18 0.99
C HIS A 5 12.50 -8.51 0.31
N ILE A 6 11.33 -8.55 0.94
CA ILE A 6 10.16 -7.77 0.53
C ILE A 6 10.18 -6.46 1.32
N LEU A 7 10.42 -5.35 0.62
CA LEU A 7 10.58 -4.03 1.21
C LEU A 7 9.37 -3.17 0.86
N VAL A 8 8.58 -2.82 1.87
CA VAL A 8 7.28 -2.18 1.72
C VAL A 8 7.34 -0.74 2.23
N GLY A 9 6.98 0.21 1.38
CA GLY A 9 6.86 1.63 1.75
C GLY A 9 5.40 2.07 1.76
N CYS A 10 4.90 2.54 2.89
CA CYS A 10 3.52 3.00 3.05
C CYS A 10 3.45 4.52 3.26
N GLY A 11 2.88 5.23 2.27
CA GLY A 11 2.77 6.68 2.24
C GLY A 11 4.10 7.39 1.99
N GLY A 12 4.05 8.70 1.70
CA GLY A 12 5.21 9.48 1.27
C GLY A 12 6.45 9.35 2.17
N SER A 13 6.29 9.44 3.50
CA SER A 13 7.42 9.23 4.42
C SER A 13 7.96 7.81 4.39
N GLY A 14 7.09 6.80 4.24
CA GLY A 14 7.52 5.40 4.10
C GLY A 14 8.31 5.17 2.82
N LEU A 15 7.84 5.73 1.69
CA LEU A 15 8.54 5.70 0.42
C LEU A 15 9.88 6.43 0.48
N GLN A 16 9.94 7.59 1.12
CA GLN A 16 11.17 8.37 1.27
C GLN A 16 12.21 7.60 2.08
N THR A 17 11.83 7.02 3.23
CA THR A 17 12.75 6.23 4.05
C THR A 17 13.21 4.98 3.31
N LEU A 18 12.31 4.30 2.61
CA LEU A 18 12.66 3.11 1.82
C LEU A 18 13.58 3.44 0.65
N ARG A 19 13.39 4.60 0.03
CA ARG A 19 14.31 5.14 -0.98
C ARG A 19 15.69 5.40 -0.40
N SER A 20 15.79 6.06 0.76
CA SER A 20 17.08 6.29 1.41
C SER A 20 17.79 4.98 1.77
N LEU A 21 17.05 3.95 2.17
CA LEU A 21 17.60 2.60 2.36
C LEU A 21 18.14 2.02 1.04
N ALA A 22 17.40 2.16 -0.05
CA ALA A 22 17.83 1.70 -1.38
C ALA A 22 19.07 2.44 -1.89
N GLU A 23 19.19 3.75 -1.62
CA GLU A 23 20.37 4.55 -1.90
C GLU A 23 21.60 3.95 -1.20
N LEU A 24 21.50 3.69 0.12
CA LEU A 24 22.60 3.06 0.87
C LEU A 24 22.98 1.68 0.33
N ILE A 25 22.00 0.87 -0.05
CA ILE A 25 22.23 -0.46 -0.64
C ILE A 25 22.92 -0.35 -2.01
N ALA A 26 22.59 0.66 -2.80
CA ALA A 26 23.13 0.84 -4.15
C ALA A 26 24.57 1.35 -4.16
N GLU A 27 24.98 2.10 -3.13
CA GLU A 27 26.35 2.60 -2.97
C GLU A 27 27.35 1.48 -2.57
N ASP A 28 26.88 0.43 -1.89
CA ASP A 28 27.72 -0.71 -1.53
C ASP A 28 27.78 -1.75 -2.67
N PRO A 29 28.96 -2.02 -3.29
CA PRO A 29 29.05 -2.95 -4.43
C PRO A 29 28.66 -4.39 -4.12
N TYR A 30 28.86 -4.83 -2.87
CA TYR A 30 28.49 -6.18 -2.43
C TYR A 30 26.96 -6.28 -2.33
N TRP A 31 26.32 -5.32 -1.67
CA TRP A 31 24.86 -5.31 -1.51
C TRP A 31 24.13 -4.96 -2.79
N ARG A 32 24.67 -4.06 -3.61
CA ARG A 32 24.07 -3.64 -4.89
C ARG A 32 23.76 -4.83 -5.80
N LYS A 33 24.74 -5.74 -5.98
CA LYS A 33 24.57 -6.95 -6.81
C LYS A 33 23.54 -7.91 -6.23
N ARG A 34 23.50 -8.04 -4.90
CA ARG A 34 22.55 -8.91 -4.20
C ARG A 34 21.13 -8.38 -4.25
N ALA A 35 20.94 -7.10 -3.90
CA ALA A 35 19.64 -6.44 -3.89
C ALA A 35 18.98 -6.45 -5.27
N ALA A 36 19.77 -6.36 -6.33
CA ALA A 36 19.32 -6.59 -7.70
C ALA A 36 18.46 -7.88 -7.83
N GLN A 37 18.94 -8.98 -7.25
CA GLN A 37 18.31 -10.30 -7.35
C GLN A 37 17.34 -10.61 -6.20
N GLN A 38 17.55 -9.99 -5.03
CA GLN A 38 16.95 -10.39 -3.77
C GLN A 38 15.96 -9.36 -3.20
N ALA A 39 15.95 -8.10 -3.69
CA ALA A 39 15.07 -7.06 -3.18
C ALA A 39 13.82 -6.87 -4.06
N TYR A 40 12.66 -6.87 -3.39
CA TYR A 40 11.34 -6.71 -3.98
C TYR A 40 10.66 -5.53 -3.30
N PHE A 41 10.59 -4.40 -4.01
CA PHE A 41 9.99 -3.17 -3.49
C PHE A 41 8.49 -3.14 -3.77
N PHE A 42 7.70 -2.88 -2.73
CA PHE A 42 6.26 -2.69 -2.81
C PHE A 42 5.88 -1.32 -2.23
N ALA A 43 5.50 -0.40 -3.10
CA ALA A 43 5.15 0.96 -2.74
C ALA A 43 3.63 1.14 -2.68
N VAL A 44 3.11 1.68 -1.58
CA VAL A 44 1.67 1.96 -1.43
C VAL A 44 1.47 3.41 -1.03
N ASP A 45 0.74 4.16 -1.85
CA ASP A 45 0.39 5.55 -1.54
C ASP A 45 -0.97 5.91 -2.13
N SER A 46 -1.54 7.01 -1.65
CA SER A 46 -2.64 7.72 -2.28
C SER A 46 -2.16 8.82 -3.24
N ASN A 47 -0.89 9.22 -3.16
CA ASN A 47 -0.29 10.21 -4.06
C ASN A 47 0.39 9.53 -5.27
N HIS A 48 -0.14 9.77 -6.47
CA HIS A 48 0.41 9.20 -7.70
C HIS A 48 1.81 9.73 -8.04
N ALA A 49 2.08 11.01 -7.78
CA ALA A 49 3.37 11.61 -8.06
C ALA A 49 4.49 10.99 -7.20
N ASP A 50 4.19 10.73 -5.92
CA ASP A 50 5.15 10.10 -4.99
C ASP A 50 5.49 8.68 -5.44
N LEU A 51 4.50 7.88 -5.86
CA LEU A 51 4.74 6.54 -6.41
C LEU A 51 5.59 6.58 -7.68
N LYS A 52 5.27 7.46 -8.64
CA LYS A 52 6.04 7.57 -9.89
C LYS A 52 7.45 8.05 -9.68
N ARG A 53 7.64 8.96 -8.73
CA ARG A 53 8.97 9.41 -8.32
C ARG A 53 9.75 8.25 -7.69
N PHE A 54 9.16 7.53 -6.73
CA PHE A 54 9.78 6.36 -6.11
C PHE A 54 10.19 5.30 -7.13
N GLU A 55 9.30 4.90 -8.05
CA GLU A 55 9.61 3.92 -9.10
C GLU A 55 10.81 4.32 -9.95
N ARG A 56 10.86 5.60 -10.35
CA ARG A 56 11.92 6.14 -11.19
C ARG A 56 13.25 6.17 -10.45
N GLU A 57 13.24 6.66 -9.20
CA GLU A 57 14.42 6.79 -8.37
C GLU A 57 15.03 5.41 -8.06
N ILE A 58 14.24 4.43 -7.60
CA ILE A 58 14.73 3.07 -7.38
C ILE A 58 15.31 2.48 -8.66
N LYS A 59 14.62 2.59 -9.80
CA LYS A 59 15.12 2.06 -11.08
C LYS A 59 16.42 2.72 -11.54
N SER A 60 16.66 3.98 -11.18
CA SER A 60 17.89 4.70 -11.55
C SER A 60 19.12 4.33 -10.71
N MET A 61 18.92 3.81 -9.49
CA MET A 61 20.00 3.41 -8.57
C MET A 61 20.68 2.09 -9.00
N PHE A 62 19.90 1.19 -9.60
CA PHE A 62 20.37 -0.13 -10.01
C PHE A 62 20.62 -0.18 -11.53
N PRO A 63 21.62 -0.95 -12.00
CA PRO A 63 21.91 -1.07 -13.43
C PRO A 63 20.67 -1.53 -14.22
N MET A 64 20.50 -1.00 -15.44
CA MET A 64 19.43 -1.43 -16.35
C MET A 64 19.79 -2.76 -17.04
N ASP A 65 19.81 -3.84 -16.27
CA ASP A 65 19.93 -5.20 -16.80
C ASP A 65 18.82 -6.11 -16.23
N ALA A 66 18.85 -7.38 -16.63
CA ALA A 66 17.88 -8.39 -16.17
C ALA A 66 17.89 -8.60 -14.65
N SER A 67 18.92 -8.11 -13.95
CA SER A 67 19.07 -8.20 -12.50
C SER A 67 18.52 -7.00 -11.75
N ARG A 68 17.80 -6.06 -12.35
CA ARG A 68 17.22 -4.95 -11.57
C ARG A 68 16.22 -5.45 -10.49
N PRO A 69 16.16 -4.79 -9.32
CA PRO A 69 15.19 -5.15 -8.30
C PRO A 69 13.77 -4.97 -8.83
N TYR A 70 12.88 -5.81 -8.34
CA TYR A 70 11.47 -5.73 -8.69
C TYR A 70 10.85 -4.55 -7.94
N VAL A 71 10.06 -3.72 -8.64
CA VAL A 71 9.36 -2.58 -8.04
C VAL A 71 7.91 -2.62 -8.49
N HIS A 72 7.00 -2.64 -7.53
CA HIS A 72 5.56 -2.58 -7.76
C HIS A 72 4.95 -1.45 -6.93
N SER A 73 4.13 -0.62 -7.56
CA SER A 73 3.43 0.47 -6.89
C SER A 73 1.93 0.29 -6.95
N PHE A 74 1.28 0.54 -5.83
CA PHE A 74 -0.17 0.46 -5.67
C PHE A 74 -0.73 1.83 -5.27
N LEU A 75 -1.54 2.41 -6.16
CA LEU A 75 -2.23 3.67 -5.90
C LEU A 75 -3.57 3.38 -5.21
N LEU A 76 -3.71 3.75 -3.94
CA LEU A 76 -4.93 3.54 -3.15
C LEU A 76 -6.17 4.23 -3.73
N SER A 77 -5.95 5.39 -4.35
CA SER A 77 -6.99 6.22 -4.97
C SER A 77 -7.24 5.87 -6.44
N GLN A 78 -6.73 4.72 -6.92
CA GLN A 78 -6.88 4.31 -8.31
C GLN A 78 -8.36 4.27 -8.70
N GLN A 79 -8.72 5.02 -9.75
CA GLN A 79 -10.09 5.16 -10.28
C GLN A 79 -11.11 5.81 -9.32
N ILE A 80 -10.67 6.40 -8.21
CA ILE A 80 -11.55 7.05 -7.24
C ILE A 80 -11.39 8.57 -7.34
N GLY A 81 -12.34 9.21 -8.03
CA GLY A 81 -12.34 10.68 -8.20
C GLY A 81 -12.80 11.43 -6.96
N SER A 82 -13.74 10.86 -6.19
CA SER A 82 -14.27 11.46 -4.97
C SER A 82 -14.60 10.38 -3.94
N LEU A 83 -14.40 10.70 -2.66
CA LEU A 83 -14.68 9.80 -1.56
C LEU A 83 -16.18 9.70 -1.25
N GLU A 84 -16.93 10.79 -1.44
CA GLU A 84 -18.33 10.89 -1.02
C GLU A 84 -19.26 9.90 -1.76
N PRO A 85 -19.25 9.81 -3.11
CA PRO A 85 -20.07 8.83 -3.81
C PRO A 85 -19.74 7.40 -3.39
N LEU A 86 -18.44 7.13 -3.18
CA LEU A 86 -17.94 5.82 -2.81
C LEU A 86 -18.37 5.40 -1.41
N VAL A 87 -18.23 6.28 -0.43
CA VAL A 87 -18.69 6.04 0.94
C VAL A 87 -20.20 5.85 0.97
N ARG A 88 -20.97 6.66 0.24
CA ARG A 88 -22.43 6.50 0.17
C ARG A 88 -22.80 5.13 -0.40
N ASP A 89 -22.17 4.72 -1.49
CA ASP A 89 -22.48 3.46 -2.16
C ASP A 89 -22.14 2.24 -1.31
N VAL A 90 -21.00 2.27 -0.61
CA VAL A 90 -20.52 1.11 0.15
C VAL A 90 -21.08 1.07 1.58
N MET A 91 -21.27 2.22 2.22
CA MET A 91 -21.57 2.29 3.66
C MET A 91 -22.99 2.77 3.98
N VAL A 92 -23.66 3.48 3.07
CA VAL A 92 -24.98 4.09 3.36
C VAL A 92 -26.10 3.33 2.67
N LYS A 93 -26.03 3.19 1.33
CA LYS A 93 -27.06 2.52 0.52
C LYS A 93 -27.45 1.12 1.02
N PRO A 94 -26.53 0.25 1.49
CA PRO A 94 -26.91 -1.08 1.99
C PRO A 94 -27.86 -1.07 3.19
N PHE A 95 -27.97 0.06 3.90
CA PHE A 95 -28.77 0.19 5.13
C PHE A 95 -30.01 1.07 4.96
N GLU A 96 -30.17 1.74 3.82
CA GLU A 96 -31.34 2.58 3.51
C GLU A 96 -32.64 1.75 3.46
N ASN A 97 -32.56 0.43 3.22
CA ASN A 97 -33.72 -0.48 3.18
C ASN A 97 -33.98 -1.26 4.49
N GLY A 98 -33.31 -0.92 5.59
CA GLY A 98 -33.65 -1.45 6.94
C GLY A 98 -33.23 -2.90 7.24
N SER A 99 -32.44 -3.54 6.38
CA SER A 99 -32.07 -4.97 6.53
C SER A 99 -31.02 -5.26 7.61
N ASN A 100 -30.42 -4.25 8.24
CA ASN A 100 -29.41 -4.43 9.30
C ASN A 100 -29.27 -3.19 10.21
N ASP A 101 -30.25 -3.00 11.11
CA ASP A 101 -30.29 -1.87 12.06
C ASP A 101 -29.07 -1.80 13.00
N PHE A 102 -28.52 -2.95 13.40
CA PHE A 102 -27.30 -3.02 14.22
C PHE A 102 -26.08 -2.52 13.43
N GLY A 103 -25.93 -3.00 12.18
CA GLY A 103 -24.89 -2.54 11.27
C GLY A 103 -25.00 -1.04 10.99
N ARG A 104 -26.22 -0.53 10.80
CA ARG A 104 -26.49 0.91 10.61
C ARG A 104 -26.04 1.74 11.81
N LYS A 105 -26.41 1.34 13.03
CA LYS A 105 -26.00 2.05 14.27
C LYS A 105 -24.48 2.05 14.46
N ARG A 106 -23.82 0.92 14.19
CA ARG A 106 -22.36 0.83 14.28
C ARG A 106 -21.67 1.71 13.24
N LEU A 107 -22.18 1.76 12.01
CA LEU A 107 -21.67 2.65 10.96
C LEU A 107 -21.82 4.13 11.33
N GLN A 108 -22.95 4.53 11.91
CA GLN A 108 -23.19 5.89 12.40
C GLN A 108 -22.21 6.32 13.51
N GLN A 109 -21.56 5.39 14.20
CA GLN A 109 -20.51 5.67 15.19
C GLN A 109 -19.12 5.89 14.57
N HIS A 110 -18.94 5.63 13.28
CA HIS A 110 -17.66 5.82 12.60
C HIS A 110 -17.49 7.25 12.06
N TRP A 111 -16.23 7.64 11.82
CA TRP A 111 -15.80 8.97 11.37
C TRP A 111 -16.43 9.46 10.04
N TRP A 112 -17.08 8.58 9.27
CA TRP A 112 -17.77 8.88 8.02
C TRP A 112 -19.28 9.16 8.19
N HIS A 113 -19.74 9.43 9.42
CA HIS A 113 -21.04 10.05 9.68
C HIS A 113 -20.86 11.31 10.53
N SER A 114 -21.67 12.33 10.26
CA SER A 114 -21.76 13.48 11.16
C SER A 114 -22.45 13.08 12.47
N PRO A 115 -22.24 13.82 13.58
CA PRO A 115 -22.99 13.62 14.82
C PRO A 115 -24.51 13.68 14.65
N GLN A 116 -25.00 14.37 13.60
CA GLN A 116 -26.41 14.46 13.25
C GLN A 116 -26.92 13.28 12.40
N GLY A 117 -26.11 12.23 12.20
CA GLY A 117 -26.48 11.02 11.45
C GLY A 117 -26.51 11.20 9.93
N GLN A 118 -26.16 12.39 9.41
CA GLN A 118 -26.04 12.61 7.97
C GLN A 118 -24.79 11.93 7.41
N PRO A 119 -24.84 11.38 6.18
CA PRO A 119 -23.67 10.82 5.52
C PRO A 119 -22.54 11.86 5.44
N PHE A 120 -21.28 11.41 5.56
CA PHE A 120 -20.12 12.27 5.42
C PHE A 120 -20.15 13.01 4.09
N THR A 121 -20.33 14.32 4.15
CA THR A 121 -20.12 15.21 3.02
C THR A 121 -18.64 15.55 2.97
N ALA A 122 -17.97 15.06 1.93
CA ALA A 122 -16.54 15.30 1.74
C ALA A 122 -16.28 16.65 1.08
N ALA A 123 -17.16 17.64 1.27
CA ALA A 123 -17.10 18.95 0.63
C ALA A 123 -15.75 19.67 0.85
N ASN A 124 -14.98 19.23 1.85
CA ASN A 124 -13.65 19.75 2.19
C ASN A 124 -12.46 18.98 1.60
N LEU A 125 -12.64 17.88 0.86
CA LEU A 125 -11.58 17.30 0.04
C LEU A 125 -11.42 18.15 -1.23
N ARG A 126 -10.79 19.33 -1.06
CA ARG A 126 -10.62 20.34 -2.12
C ARG A 126 -9.65 19.91 -3.24
N ARG A 127 -8.99 18.76 -3.09
CA ARG A 127 -8.03 18.20 -4.07
C ARG A 127 -8.43 16.79 -4.46
N PRO A 128 -8.11 16.36 -5.69
CA PRO A 128 -8.22 14.96 -6.09
C PRO A 128 -7.54 14.04 -5.07
N LEU A 129 -8.15 12.88 -4.79
CA LEU A 129 -7.55 11.88 -3.88
C LEU A 129 -6.18 11.39 -4.36
N THR A 130 -5.91 11.50 -5.66
CA THR A 130 -4.63 11.18 -6.31
C THR A 130 -3.50 12.12 -5.94
N ASP A 131 -3.80 13.27 -5.33
CA ASP A 131 -2.82 14.25 -4.83
C ASP A 131 -2.49 14.01 -3.35
N GLY A 132 -2.96 12.89 -2.80
CA GLY A 132 -2.72 12.48 -1.43
C GLY A 132 -3.96 12.58 -0.54
N ALA A 133 -4.51 11.44 -0.16
CA ALA A 133 -5.43 11.27 0.96
C ALA A 133 -4.68 11.23 2.32
N GLY A 134 -3.36 11.50 2.31
CA GLY A 134 -2.43 11.34 3.42
C GLY A 134 -2.63 12.27 4.62
N GLN A 135 -3.67 13.11 4.64
CA GLN A 135 -4.00 13.93 5.80
C GLN A 135 -5.03 13.27 6.73
N CYS A 136 -5.70 12.19 6.29
CA CYS A 136 -6.72 11.51 7.09
C CYS A 136 -6.49 9.99 7.08
N PRO A 137 -5.86 9.42 8.14
CA PRO A 137 -5.61 7.98 8.22
C PRO A 137 -6.85 7.11 7.99
N PRO A 138 -8.03 7.47 8.54
CA PRO A 138 -9.24 6.71 8.29
C PRO A 138 -9.66 6.65 6.80
N VAL A 139 -9.44 7.72 6.02
CA VAL A 139 -9.67 7.72 4.57
C VAL A 139 -8.74 6.72 3.89
N SER A 140 -7.45 6.78 4.22
CA SER A 140 -6.45 5.87 3.64
C SER A 140 -6.75 4.40 3.99
N PHE A 141 -7.18 4.14 5.22
CA PHE A 141 -7.65 2.80 5.62
C PHE A 141 -8.86 2.35 4.80
N PHE A 142 -9.88 3.21 4.65
CA PHE A 142 -11.07 2.89 3.86
C PHE A 142 -10.72 2.57 2.40
N LEU A 143 -9.86 3.38 1.77
CA LEU A 143 -9.40 3.13 0.39
C LEU A 143 -8.64 1.80 0.29
N ALA A 144 -7.77 1.50 1.25
CA ALA A 144 -7.05 0.23 1.28
C ALA A 144 -7.97 -0.97 1.51
N TRP A 145 -8.96 -0.85 2.40
CA TRP A 145 -9.96 -1.88 2.67
C TRP A 145 -10.86 -2.12 1.46
N HIS A 146 -11.37 -1.06 0.84
CA HIS A 146 -12.18 -1.17 -0.38
C HIS A 146 -11.35 -1.80 -1.51
N GLY A 147 -10.10 -1.36 -1.66
CA GLY A 147 -9.14 -1.88 -2.63
C GLY A 147 -8.52 -3.23 -2.25
N ALA A 148 -8.92 -3.88 -1.15
CA ALA A 148 -8.19 -5.00 -0.57
C ALA A 148 -8.00 -6.18 -1.54
N ARG A 149 -8.98 -6.45 -2.40
CA ARG A 149 -8.85 -7.49 -3.44
C ARG A 149 -7.73 -7.18 -4.44
N HIS A 150 -7.67 -5.93 -4.92
CA HIS A 150 -6.63 -5.48 -5.84
C HIS A 150 -5.27 -5.41 -5.14
N LEU A 151 -5.24 -4.94 -3.90
CA LEU A 151 -4.04 -4.88 -3.07
C LEU A 151 -3.47 -6.29 -2.81
N LYS A 152 -4.35 -7.25 -2.49
CA LYS A 152 -3.97 -8.66 -2.33
C LYS A 152 -3.41 -9.24 -3.62
N HIS A 153 -4.04 -8.95 -4.77
CA HIS A 153 -3.53 -9.38 -6.06
C HIS A 153 -2.14 -8.79 -6.35
N ALA A 154 -1.92 -7.51 -6.04
CA ALA A 154 -0.62 -6.85 -6.19
C ALA A 154 0.48 -7.47 -5.31
N ILE A 155 0.13 -7.83 -4.06
CA ILE A 155 1.01 -8.58 -3.16
C ILE A 155 1.31 -9.97 -3.73
N TYR A 156 0.28 -10.69 -4.19
CA TYR A 156 0.45 -11.99 -4.85
C TYR A 156 1.39 -11.90 -6.04
N THR A 157 1.24 -10.91 -6.93
CA THR A 157 2.16 -10.71 -8.07
C THR A 157 3.59 -10.48 -7.61
N THR A 158 3.80 -9.78 -6.49
CA THR A 158 5.12 -9.54 -5.92
C THR A 158 5.75 -10.83 -5.39
N VAL A 159 4.99 -11.62 -4.62
CA VAL A 159 5.42 -12.92 -4.08
C VAL A 159 5.66 -13.93 -5.21
N ASP A 160 4.75 -14.02 -6.18
CA ASP A 160 4.89 -14.92 -7.32
C ASP A 160 6.10 -14.55 -8.20
N THR A 161 6.41 -13.25 -8.34
CA THR A 161 7.64 -12.81 -9.02
C THR A 161 8.89 -13.21 -8.25
N LEU A 162 8.86 -13.12 -6.91
CA LEU A 162 9.93 -13.63 -6.05
C LEU A 162 10.14 -15.13 -6.31
N ILE A 163 9.08 -15.93 -6.20
CA ILE A 163 9.13 -17.39 -6.40
C ILE A 163 9.72 -17.74 -7.78
N ARG A 164 9.26 -17.07 -8.84
CA ARG A 164 9.74 -17.31 -10.20
C ARG A 164 11.21 -16.94 -10.39
N ARG A 165 11.69 -15.87 -9.75
CA ARG A 165 13.10 -15.46 -9.82
C ARG A 165 14.03 -16.34 -8.98
N THR A 166 13.52 -16.92 -7.90
CA THR A 166 14.33 -17.68 -6.93
C THR A 166 14.28 -19.19 -7.15
N GLY A 167 13.39 -19.68 -8.03
CA GLY A 167 13.22 -21.11 -8.31
C GLY A 167 12.35 -21.85 -7.27
N GLY A 168 11.58 -21.13 -6.47
CA GLY A 168 10.74 -21.70 -5.40
C GLY A 168 10.90 -20.96 -4.06
N LEU A 169 9.92 -21.10 -3.16
CA LEU A 169 9.98 -20.58 -1.78
C LEU A 169 11.06 -21.29 -0.95
N GLN A 170 11.13 -22.62 -1.06
CA GLN A 170 12.11 -23.46 -0.35
C GLN A 170 13.57 -23.10 -0.68
N SER A 171 13.81 -22.48 -1.84
CA SER A 171 15.14 -22.06 -2.28
C SER A 171 15.62 -20.77 -1.59
N VAL A 172 14.72 -20.03 -0.93
CA VAL A 172 14.98 -18.70 -0.34
C VAL A 172 14.43 -18.50 1.06
N GLU A 173 14.14 -19.57 1.79
CA GLU A 173 13.87 -19.42 3.22
C GLU A 173 15.16 -19.06 3.98
N PRO A 174 15.16 -17.99 4.82
CA PRO A 174 14.01 -17.15 5.18
C PRO A 174 13.69 -16.00 4.20
N ILE A 175 12.41 -15.60 4.14
CA ILE A 175 11.94 -14.36 3.49
C ILE A 175 11.81 -13.27 4.54
N ASP A 176 12.58 -12.19 4.36
CA ASP A 176 12.52 -11.02 5.24
C ASP A 176 11.52 -10.00 4.71
N VAL A 177 10.66 -9.49 5.59
CA VAL A 177 9.70 -8.44 5.26
C VAL A 177 10.00 -7.20 6.11
N LEU A 178 10.30 -6.08 5.44
CA LEU A 178 10.44 -4.78 6.08
C LEU A 178 9.28 -3.89 5.66
N ILE A 179 8.48 -3.42 6.62
CA ILE A 179 7.41 -2.45 6.38
C ILE A 179 7.80 -1.11 6.99
N VAL A 180 7.86 -0.08 6.15
CA VAL A 180 8.20 1.27 6.55
C VAL A 180 6.98 2.17 6.39
N ALA A 181 6.52 2.75 7.49
CA ALA A 181 5.36 3.61 7.54
C ALA A 181 5.53 4.71 8.58
N SER A 182 5.07 5.92 8.28
CA SER A 182 4.93 6.98 9.29
C SER A 182 3.58 6.83 10.01
N LEU A 183 3.63 6.84 11.35
CA LEU A 183 2.43 6.84 12.19
C LEU A 183 1.81 8.24 12.33
N ALA A 184 2.56 9.30 12.02
CA ALA A 184 2.05 10.67 11.98
C ALA A 184 1.35 10.99 10.66
N GLY A 185 1.73 10.33 9.56
CA GLY A 185 1.11 10.49 8.25
C GLY A 185 -0.20 9.71 8.11
N GLY A 186 -1.11 10.19 7.27
CA GLY A 186 -2.40 9.53 7.02
C GLY A 186 -2.28 8.21 6.28
N THR A 187 -1.56 8.19 5.15
CA THR A 187 -1.47 6.97 4.35
C THR A 187 -0.67 5.87 5.05
N GLY A 188 0.51 6.20 5.57
CA GLY A 188 1.32 5.25 6.35
C GLY A 188 0.52 4.62 7.49
N ARG A 189 -0.02 5.44 8.41
CA ARG A 189 -0.84 5.00 9.54
C ARG A 189 -2.07 4.19 9.12
N GLY A 190 -2.72 4.60 8.03
CA GLY A 190 -3.98 4.00 7.56
C GLY A 190 -3.82 2.63 6.91
N THR A 191 -2.65 2.30 6.33
CA THR A 191 -2.54 1.11 5.46
C THR A 191 -1.58 0.03 5.95
N TRP A 192 -0.56 0.39 6.73
CA TRP A 192 0.53 -0.54 7.06
C TRP A 192 0.04 -1.86 7.67
N ASN A 193 -0.97 -1.81 8.55
CA ASN A 193 -1.47 -2.99 9.26
C ASN A 193 -2.18 -3.96 8.31
N LEU A 194 -3.05 -3.44 7.42
CA LEU A 194 -3.72 -4.26 6.42
C LEU A 194 -2.72 -4.90 5.45
N ILE A 195 -1.69 -4.14 5.03
CA ILE A 195 -0.63 -4.67 4.17
C ILE A 195 0.14 -5.79 4.88
N ALA A 196 0.50 -5.61 6.15
CA ALA A 196 1.16 -6.63 6.94
C ALA A 196 0.32 -7.92 7.06
N TYR A 197 -0.99 -7.78 7.28
CA TYR A 197 -1.92 -8.91 7.34
C TYR A 197 -1.97 -9.67 6.00
N LEU A 198 -2.13 -8.95 4.88
CA LEU A 198 -2.23 -9.56 3.55
C LEU A 198 -0.91 -10.23 3.13
N LEU A 199 0.24 -9.63 3.44
CA LEU A 199 1.55 -10.24 3.21
C LEU A 199 1.73 -11.52 4.01
N ARG A 200 1.37 -11.50 5.31
CA ARG A 200 1.42 -12.69 6.14
C ARG A 200 0.52 -13.79 5.60
N GLU A 201 -0.70 -13.45 5.17
CA GLU A 201 -1.64 -14.41 4.60
C GLU A 201 -1.06 -15.07 3.34
N GLU A 202 -0.46 -14.31 2.42
CA GLU A 202 0.13 -14.88 1.21
C GLU A 202 1.42 -15.66 1.45
N LEU A 203 2.27 -15.23 2.39
CA LEU A 203 3.51 -15.94 2.71
C LEU A 203 3.31 -17.22 3.55
N SER A 204 2.10 -17.42 4.11
CA SER A 204 1.77 -18.62 4.91
C SER A 204 1.10 -19.73 4.07
N ARG A 205 0.95 -19.54 2.76
CA ARG A 205 0.36 -20.52 1.84
C ARG A 205 1.40 -21.45 1.27
#